data_AF-A0A7Z0Q2L1-F1
#
_entry.id   AF-A0A7Z0Q2L1-F1
#
_cell.length_a   1.000
_cell.length_b   1.000
_cell.length_c   1.000
_cell.angle_alpha   90.00
_cell.angle_beta   90.00
_cell.angle_gamma   90.00
#
_symmetry.space_group_name_H-M   'P 1'
#
loop_
_entity.id
_entity.type
_entity.pdbx_description
1 polymer ?
#
loop_
_entity_poly.entity_id
_entity_poly.type
_entity_poly.pdbx_seq_one_letter_code
_entity_poly.pdbx_strand_id
1 'polypeptide(L)'
;PADGGRPVLLLAAHHLVVDSVSWRVILEDLDTAYRALRAGDPVDLGPKTTSFRAWATRLAAHTAAGGFDAELPYWLGVEETELPTDLDGADTAAHEESVTAVLDDEDTRRLLQEVPEAYRTHVNDVLLCALGRVLARWTGRDRVTVALEGHGREDLFDGTDLSRTVGWFTAMYPVTLDVPRSADTGTLLKSVKENLRAVPHGGLGHGALRYLRPDGGDTAAELPGLPQISFNYLGRQDWHTAPGGLLHAPCDGLTGGMDPGARRPHLIDVLGRVTDKRLEFTWSYSREIHHRETVARLAAETVDELRAIVRHCATPGAGGRTPSDFPLARLDQAAVDRLAGTGRDVTDVYPLTPTQAGMVVHALDEPGQGLYVEQITFVMDGVRDARTLAAAWQHVVDRTPVLRTAVVLSDVPEPLQ
;
A
#
# COMPACT_ATOMS: atom_id res chain seq x y z
N PRO A 1 -15.05 20.32 -35.93
CA PRO A 1 -14.38 19.67 -37.09
C PRO A 1 -15.44 19.23 -38.10
N ALA A 2 -15.15 19.31 -39.40
CA ALA A 2 -16.11 18.98 -40.47
C ALA A 2 -16.49 17.48 -40.55
N ASP A 3 -15.84 16.63 -39.76
CA ASP A 3 -15.99 15.16 -39.80
C ASP A 3 -16.77 14.58 -38.61
N GLY A 4 -17.45 15.39 -37.80
CA GLY A 4 -18.26 14.91 -36.67
C GLY A 4 -17.47 14.33 -35.48
N GLY A 5 -16.14 14.25 -35.57
CA GLY A 5 -15.27 13.89 -34.45
C GLY A 5 -15.27 14.95 -33.34
N ARG A 6 -15.27 14.50 -32.08
CA ARG A 6 -15.07 15.37 -30.91
C ARG A 6 -13.63 15.93 -30.95
N PRO A 7 -13.41 17.22 -30.63
CA PRO A 7 -12.05 17.77 -30.56
C PRO A 7 -11.25 17.08 -29.44
N VAL A 8 -9.96 16.84 -29.70
CA VAL A 8 -9.03 16.21 -28.75
C VAL A 8 -7.98 17.24 -28.33
N LEU A 9 -7.74 17.37 -27.03
CA LEU A 9 -6.67 18.17 -26.46
C LEU A 9 -5.55 17.24 -25.99
N LEU A 10 -4.37 17.35 -26.60
CA LEU A 10 -3.16 16.65 -26.16
C LEU A 10 -2.37 17.54 -25.21
N LEU A 11 -2.05 17.02 -24.02
CA LEU A 11 -1.15 17.65 -23.06
C LEU A 11 0.09 16.76 -22.92
N ALA A 12 1.27 17.36 -23.05
CA ALA A 12 2.55 16.67 -22.88
C ALA A 12 3.47 17.51 -21.99
N ALA A 13 4.12 16.85 -21.04
CA ALA A 13 5.11 17.45 -20.16
C ALA A 13 6.23 16.44 -19.92
N HIS A 14 7.46 16.93 -19.77
CA HIS A 14 8.59 16.06 -19.44
C HIS A 14 8.43 15.50 -18.03
N HIS A 15 8.69 14.20 -17.83
CA HIS A 15 8.41 13.52 -16.55
C HIS A 15 9.16 14.15 -15.36
N LEU A 16 10.28 14.82 -15.59
CA LEU A 16 11.01 15.61 -14.57
C LEU A 16 10.16 16.64 -13.81
N VAL A 17 9.03 17.09 -14.36
CA VAL A 17 8.20 18.15 -13.75
C VAL A 17 6.77 17.72 -13.46
N VAL A 18 6.41 16.47 -13.72
CA VAL A 18 5.06 15.94 -13.51
C VAL A 18 5.09 14.48 -13.06
N ASP A 19 4.12 14.10 -12.25
CA ASP A 19 3.77 12.72 -11.91
C ASP A 19 2.26 12.50 -12.09
N SER A 20 1.77 11.30 -11.78
CA SER A 20 0.35 10.95 -11.89
C SER A 20 -0.56 11.86 -11.04
N VAL A 21 -0.10 12.26 -9.85
CA VAL A 21 -0.82 13.18 -8.96
C VAL A 21 -0.86 14.60 -9.56
N SER A 22 0.24 15.04 -10.15
CA SER A 22 0.36 16.34 -10.81
C SER A 22 -0.64 16.47 -11.96
N TRP A 23 -0.84 15.42 -12.76
CA TRP A 23 -1.84 15.43 -13.82
C TRP A 23 -3.26 15.65 -13.29
N ARG A 24 -3.61 15.05 -12.15
CA ARG A 24 -4.92 15.31 -11.52
C ARG A 24 -5.08 16.79 -11.17
N VAL A 25 -4.08 17.41 -10.56
CA VAL A 25 -4.09 18.84 -10.20
C VAL A 25 -4.18 19.72 -11.45
N ILE A 26 -3.37 19.45 -12.46
CA ILE A 26 -3.34 20.21 -13.71
C ILE A 26 -4.70 20.16 -14.41
N LEU A 27 -5.32 18.97 -14.49
CA LEU A 27 -6.60 18.80 -15.18
C LEU A 27 -7.76 19.44 -14.41
N GLU A 28 -7.75 19.39 -13.08
CA GLU A 28 -8.71 20.08 -12.21
C GLU A 28 -8.62 21.61 -12.34
N ASP A 29 -7.40 22.16 -12.28
CA ASP A 29 -7.16 23.60 -12.41
C ASP A 29 -7.48 24.12 -13.81
N LEU A 30 -7.15 23.35 -14.85
CA LEU A 30 -7.46 23.68 -16.23
C LEU A 30 -8.97 23.76 -16.46
N ASP A 31 -9.73 22.80 -15.93
CA ASP A 31 -11.18 22.77 -16.04
C ASP A 31 -11.84 23.89 -15.23
N THR A 32 -11.30 24.21 -14.04
CA THR A 32 -11.74 25.36 -13.21
C THR A 32 -11.53 26.69 -13.92
N ALA A 33 -10.32 26.92 -14.43
CA ALA A 33 -9.99 28.14 -15.18
C ALA A 33 -10.86 28.28 -16.44
N TYR A 34 -11.09 27.17 -17.16
CA TYR A 34 -11.94 27.19 -18.34
C TYR A 34 -13.38 27.60 -18.03
N ARG A 35 -13.97 27.07 -16.95
CA ARG A 35 -15.33 27.44 -16.54
C ARG A 35 -15.44 28.92 -16.18
N ALA A 36 -14.51 29.44 -15.38
CA ALA A 36 -14.51 30.85 -15.00
C ALA A 36 -14.43 31.76 -16.24
N LEU A 37 -13.51 31.47 -17.15
CA LEU A 37 -13.35 32.23 -18.40
C LEU A 37 -14.60 32.15 -19.30
N ARG A 38 -15.29 31.00 -19.35
CA ARG A 38 -16.54 30.86 -20.10
C ARG A 38 -17.71 31.62 -19.48
N ALA A 39 -17.73 31.75 -18.16
CA ALA A 39 -18.75 32.52 -17.43
C ALA A 39 -18.49 34.03 -17.46
N GLY A 40 -17.29 34.46 -17.87
CA GLY A 40 -16.86 35.86 -17.79
C GLY A 40 -16.38 36.27 -16.39
N ASP A 41 -16.13 35.29 -15.52
CA ASP A 41 -15.65 35.47 -14.16
C ASP A 41 -14.10 35.50 -14.11
N PRO A 42 -13.50 36.15 -13.10
CA PRO A 42 -12.07 36.05 -12.87
C PRO A 42 -11.66 34.62 -12.51
N VAL A 43 -10.49 34.18 -12.99
CA VAL A 43 -9.93 32.87 -12.65
C VAL A 43 -9.36 32.90 -11.23
N ASP A 44 -9.86 32.02 -10.38
CA ASP A 44 -9.33 31.75 -9.03
C ASP A 44 -9.06 30.24 -8.88
N LEU A 45 -7.81 29.89 -8.58
CA LEU A 45 -7.35 28.50 -8.38
C LEU A 45 -7.04 28.20 -6.91
N GLY A 46 -7.33 29.15 -6.02
CA GLY A 46 -6.98 29.04 -4.61
C GLY A 46 -5.50 29.30 -4.30
N PRO A 47 -5.11 29.15 -3.02
CA PRO A 47 -3.74 29.41 -2.57
C PRO A 47 -2.78 28.31 -3.04
N LYS A 48 -1.50 28.69 -3.22
CA LYS A 48 -0.43 27.73 -3.50
C LYS A 48 -0.08 26.92 -2.25
N THR A 49 0.17 25.63 -2.45
CA THR A 49 0.76 24.73 -1.46
C THR A 49 2.29 24.86 -1.43
N THR A 50 2.99 23.99 -0.70
CA THR A 50 4.46 24.04 -0.59
C THR A 50 5.11 23.86 -1.97
N SER A 51 5.97 24.79 -2.38
CA SER A 51 6.64 24.70 -3.68
C SER A 51 7.60 23.49 -3.77
N PHE A 52 7.75 22.92 -4.97
CA PHE A 52 8.71 21.84 -5.23
C PHE A 52 10.14 22.20 -4.80
N ARG A 53 10.57 23.45 -5.03
CA ARG A 53 11.89 23.94 -4.57
C ARG A 53 12.04 23.87 -3.06
N ALA A 54 11.02 24.31 -2.32
CA ALA A 54 11.04 24.30 -0.86
C ALA A 54 11.09 22.86 -0.33
N TRP A 55 10.28 21.96 -0.92
CA TRP A 55 10.32 20.53 -0.63
C TRP A 55 11.71 19.93 -0.87
N ALA A 56 12.25 20.07 -2.08
CA ALA A 56 13.56 19.51 -2.44
C ALA A 56 14.69 20.03 -1.55
N THR A 57 14.66 21.33 -1.21
CA THR A 57 15.66 21.94 -0.31
C THR A 57 15.56 21.39 1.11
N ARG A 58 14.34 21.22 1.63
CA ARG A 58 14.11 20.64 2.96
C ARG A 58 14.51 19.17 3.00
N LEU A 59 14.15 18.39 1.99
CA LEU A 59 14.52 16.98 1.89
C LEU A 59 16.03 16.81 1.86
N ALA A 60 16.75 17.57 1.02
CA ALA A 60 18.20 17.52 0.96
C ALA A 60 18.86 17.92 2.30
N ALA A 61 18.37 18.97 2.95
CA ALA A 61 18.88 19.40 4.24
C ALA A 61 18.63 18.37 5.35
N HIS A 62 17.45 17.73 5.36
CA HIS A 62 17.11 16.67 6.30
C HIS A 62 18.01 15.45 6.12
N THR A 63 18.22 15.01 4.87
CA THR A 63 19.15 13.92 4.56
C THR A 63 20.58 14.26 4.98
N ALA A 64 21.07 15.46 4.68
CA ALA A 64 22.40 15.89 5.05
C ALA A 64 22.60 15.98 6.58
N ALA A 65 21.52 16.18 7.34
CA ALA A 65 21.53 16.17 8.79
C ALA A 65 21.39 14.76 9.40
N GLY A 66 21.40 13.69 8.59
CA GLY A 66 21.26 12.31 9.06
C GLY A 66 19.82 11.89 9.33
N GLY A 67 18.83 12.61 8.80
CA GLY A 67 17.40 12.36 9.06
C GLY A 67 16.90 10.97 8.68
N PHE A 68 17.60 10.28 7.77
CA PHE A 68 17.29 8.92 7.33
C PHE A 68 18.32 7.88 7.79
N ASP A 69 19.32 8.24 8.61
CA ASP A 69 20.42 7.32 8.96
C ASP A 69 19.93 6.09 9.74
N ALA A 70 18.85 6.23 10.51
CA ALA A 70 18.21 5.12 11.22
C ALA A 70 17.65 4.04 10.29
N GLU A 71 17.46 4.34 9.00
CA GLU A 71 16.96 3.41 8.00
C GLU A 71 18.07 2.62 7.29
N LEU A 72 19.33 3.03 7.42
CA LEU A 72 20.46 2.37 6.76
C LEU A 72 20.51 0.84 7.02
N PRO A 73 20.30 0.34 8.26
CA PRO A 73 20.28 -1.10 8.49
C PRO A 73 19.19 -1.84 7.70
N TYR A 74 18.03 -1.20 7.48
CA TYR A 74 16.96 -1.78 6.67
C TYR A 74 17.39 -1.87 5.21
N TRP A 75 17.87 -0.76 4.64
CA TRP A 75 18.23 -0.69 3.22
C TRP A 75 19.46 -1.54 2.86
N LEU A 76 20.44 -1.65 3.76
CA LEU A 76 21.61 -2.52 3.59
C LEU A 76 21.26 -4.02 3.73
N GLY A 77 20.13 -4.34 4.37
CA GLY A 77 19.63 -5.71 4.50
C GLY A 77 18.82 -6.21 3.29
N VAL A 78 18.57 -5.34 2.30
CA VAL A 78 17.88 -5.71 1.06
C VAL A 78 18.83 -6.50 0.17
N GLU A 79 18.42 -7.71 -0.19
CA GLU A 79 19.16 -8.61 -1.07
C GLU A 79 18.71 -8.42 -2.53
N GLU A 80 19.64 -8.47 -3.49
CA GLU A 80 19.27 -8.43 -4.91
C GLU A 80 18.75 -9.81 -5.38
N THR A 81 17.72 -9.80 -6.22
CA THR A 81 17.18 -11.00 -6.87
C THR A 81 17.45 -10.93 -8.36
N GLU A 82 18.33 -11.80 -8.85
CA GLU A 82 18.51 -11.99 -10.29
C GLU A 82 17.37 -12.80 -10.89
N LEU A 83 16.79 -12.28 -11.97
CA LEU A 83 15.74 -12.89 -12.76
C LEU A 83 16.35 -13.74 -13.90
N PRO A 84 15.83 -14.95 -14.15
CA PRO A 84 16.23 -15.75 -15.31
C PRO A 84 15.93 -15.02 -16.62
N THR A 85 16.88 -14.97 -17.55
CA THR A 85 16.65 -14.47 -18.92
C THR A 85 16.55 -15.63 -19.91
N ASP A 86 15.75 -15.46 -20.97
CA ASP A 86 15.64 -16.48 -22.03
C ASP A 86 16.70 -16.26 -23.12
N LEU A 87 17.06 -14.99 -23.34
CA LEU A 87 17.93 -14.49 -24.39
C LEU A 87 18.96 -13.50 -23.79
N ASP A 88 19.96 -13.12 -24.60
CA ASP A 88 21.10 -12.27 -24.22
C ASP A 88 21.21 -10.98 -25.07
N GLY A 89 20.09 -10.49 -25.59
CA GLY A 89 20.03 -9.33 -26.49
C GLY A 89 19.95 -7.96 -25.79
N ALA A 90 19.39 -6.97 -26.49
CA ALA A 90 19.36 -5.58 -26.03
C ALA A 90 18.10 -5.25 -25.20
N ASP A 91 18.26 -4.52 -24.11
CA ASP A 91 17.15 -4.06 -23.26
C ASP A 91 16.90 -2.55 -23.42
N THR A 92 16.40 -2.15 -24.59
CA THR A 92 16.06 -0.76 -24.91
C THR A 92 14.57 -0.59 -25.19
N ALA A 93 14.07 0.64 -25.07
CA ALA A 93 12.65 0.94 -25.30
C ALA A 93 12.17 0.57 -26.73
N ALA A 94 13.04 0.60 -27.74
CA ALA A 94 12.73 0.13 -29.10
C ALA A 94 12.37 -1.36 -29.19
N HIS A 95 12.84 -2.15 -28.23
CA HIS A 95 12.62 -3.60 -28.16
C HIS A 95 11.50 -3.98 -27.19
N GLU A 96 10.83 -2.99 -26.58
CA GLU A 96 9.77 -3.24 -25.64
C GLU A 96 8.56 -3.91 -26.32
N GLU A 97 8.07 -4.97 -25.69
CA GLU A 97 6.78 -5.57 -25.93
C GLU A 97 6.01 -5.66 -24.61
N SER A 98 4.70 -5.86 -24.71
CA SER A 98 3.87 -6.11 -23.54
C SER A 98 2.90 -7.26 -23.72
N VAL A 99 2.58 -7.88 -22.59
CA VAL A 99 1.46 -8.80 -22.42
C VAL A 99 0.57 -8.26 -21.32
N THR A 100 -0.75 -8.36 -21.50
CA THR A 100 -1.71 -7.94 -20.48
C THR A 100 -2.50 -9.15 -20.01
N ALA A 101 -2.52 -9.36 -18.69
CA ALA A 101 -3.37 -10.35 -18.04
C ALA A 101 -4.48 -9.64 -17.27
N VAL A 102 -5.67 -10.25 -17.24
CA VAL A 102 -6.88 -9.62 -16.72
C VAL A 102 -7.56 -10.55 -15.72
N LEU A 103 -7.91 -10.00 -14.56
CA LEU A 103 -8.82 -10.60 -13.60
C LEU A 103 -10.25 -10.15 -13.93
N ASP A 104 -11.20 -11.06 -13.92
CA ASP A 104 -12.60 -10.73 -14.24
C ASP A 104 -13.24 -9.81 -13.19
N ASP A 105 -14.42 -9.27 -13.52
CA ASP A 105 -15.15 -8.27 -12.70
C ASP A 105 -15.46 -8.82 -11.30
N GLU A 106 -15.92 -10.07 -11.20
CA GLU A 106 -16.33 -10.64 -9.92
C GLU A 106 -15.12 -10.93 -9.03
N ASP A 107 -14.07 -11.56 -9.55
CA ASP A 107 -12.86 -11.79 -8.77
C ASP A 107 -12.16 -10.45 -8.41
N THR A 108 -12.21 -9.44 -9.29
CA THR A 108 -11.70 -8.09 -8.99
C THR A 108 -12.48 -7.45 -7.84
N ARG A 109 -13.82 -7.51 -7.87
CA ARG A 109 -14.67 -7.00 -6.78
C ARG A 109 -14.32 -7.66 -5.45
N ARG A 110 -14.23 -8.99 -5.44
CA ARG A 110 -13.92 -9.77 -4.23
C ARG A 110 -12.52 -9.47 -3.72
N LEU A 111 -11.53 -9.35 -4.60
CA LEU A 111 -10.17 -8.98 -4.25
C LEU A 111 -10.11 -7.59 -3.59
N LEU A 112 -10.83 -6.60 -4.15
CA LEU A 112 -10.77 -5.23 -3.67
C LEU A 112 -11.63 -4.97 -2.42
N GLN A 113 -12.68 -5.77 -2.18
CA GLN A 113 -13.65 -5.53 -1.11
C GLN A 113 -13.58 -6.56 0.02
N GLU A 114 -13.43 -7.85 -0.30
CA GLU A 114 -13.55 -8.94 0.68
C GLU A 114 -12.19 -9.35 1.27
N VAL A 115 -11.13 -9.36 0.47
CA VAL A 115 -9.78 -9.76 0.93
C VAL A 115 -9.22 -8.81 2.01
N PRO A 116 -9.32 -7.46 1.87
CA PRO A 116 -8.86 -6.52 2.89
C PRO A 116 -9.46 -6.77 4.28
N GLU A 117 -10.73 -7.16 4.36
CA GLU A 117 -11.42 -7.40 5.64
C GLU A 117 -10.86 -8.62 6.38
N ALA A 118 -10.47 -9.66 5.65
CA ALA A 118 -9.98 -10.91 6.23
C ALA A 118 -8.65 -10.73 6.97
N TYR A 119 -7.71 -9.96 6.40
CA TYR A 119 -6.33 -9.85 6.91
C TYR A 119 -5.90 -8.41 7.29
N ARG A 120 -6.80 -7.42 7.23
CA ARG A 120 -6.47 -5.99 7.33
C ARG A 120 -5.36 -5.58 6.36
N THR A 121 -5.47 -6.06 5.12
CA THR A 121 -4.50 -5.78 4.06
C THR A 121 -4.89 -4.54 3.26
N HIS A 122 -3.89 -3.93 2.62
CA HIS A 122 -4.06 -3.04 1.50
C HIS A 122 -4.00 -3.84 0.20
N VAL A 123 -4.47 -3.25 -0.91
CA VAL A 123 -4.47 -3.91 -2.22
C VAL A 123 -3.05 -4.35 -2.61
N ASN A 124 -2.04 -3.49 -2.42
CA ASN A 124 -0.64 -3.84 -2.72
C ASN A 124 -0.14 -5.07 -1.97
N ASP A 125 -0.58 -5.31 -0.73
CA ASP A 125 -0.18 -6.50 0.04
C ASP A 125 -0.64 -7.78 -0.69
N VAL A 126 -1.86 -7.76 -1.24
CA VAL A 126 -2.44 -8.89 -1.97
C VAL A 126 -1.78 -9.08 -3.33
N LEU A 127 -1.58 -7.99 -4.07
CA LEU A 127 -0.98 -8.05 -5.40
C LEU A 127 0.47 -8.52 -5.36
N LEU A 128 1.25 -8.00 -4.40
CA LEU A 128 2.63 -8.41 -4.19
C LEU A 128 2.75 -9.81 -3.58
N CYS A 129 1.76 -10.27 -2.82
CA CYS A 129 1.71 -11.67 -2.39
C CYS A 129 1.58 -12.63 -3.58
N ALA A 130 0.70 -12.33 -4.53
CA ALA A 130 0.54 -13.14 -5.74
C ALA A 130 1.79 -13.08 -6.62
N LEU A 131 2.26 -11.86 -6.93
CA LEU A 131 3.47 -11.64 -7.74
C LEU A 131 4.69 -12.31 -7.11
N GLY A 132 4.90 -12.09 -5.81
CA GLY A 132 6.03 -12.66 -5.06
C GLY A 132 6.04 -14.19 -5.10
N ARG A 133 4.87 -14.85 -4.94
CA ARG A 133 4.76 -16.32 -5.04
C ARG A 133 5.13 -16.83 -6.44
N VAL A 134 4.71 -16.13 -7.50
CA VAL A 134 5.08 -16.48 -8.88
C VAL A 134 6.58 -16.30 -9.13
N LEU A 135 7.14 -15.17 -8.69
CA LEU A 135 8.59 -14.91 -8.80
C LEU A 135 9.42 -15.91 -7.99
N ALA A 136 8.96 -16.30 -6.79
CA ALA A 136 9.61 -17.31 -5.97
C ALA A 136 9.70 -18.65 -6.71
N ARG A 137 8.60 -19.10 -7.32
CA ARG A 137 8.60 -20.31 -8.15
C ARG A 137 9.51 -20.20 -9.35
N TRP A 138 9.48 -19.06 -10.04
CA TRP A 138 10.26 -18.84 -11.26
C TRP A 138 11.77 -18.77 -11.00
N THR A 139 12.18 -18.04 -9.96
CA THR A 139 13.59 -17.88 -9.56
C THR A 139 14.12 -19.04 -8.73
N GLY A 140 13.24 -19.88 -8.19
CA GLY A 140 13.60 -20.96 -7.28
C GLY A 140 14.01 -20.49 -5.88
N ARG A 141 13.79 -19.21 -5.54
CA ARG A 141 14.13 -18.60 -4.25
C ARG A 141 12.90 -18.48 -3.35
N ASP A 142 13.14 -18.42 -2.04
CA ASP A 142 12.09 -18.18 -1.03
C ASP A 142 11.99 -16.70 -0.63
N ARG A 143 12.89 -15.85 -1.16
CA ARG A 143 12.88 -14.39 -1.01
C ARG A 143 13.06 -13.78 -2.40
N VAL A 144 12.27 -12.75 -2.72
CA VAL A 144 12.34 -12.05 -4.00
C VAL A 144 12.24 -10.55 -3.80
N THR A 145 13.02 -9.79 -4.55
CA THR A 145 13.10 -8.33 -4.39
C THR A 145 12.49 -7.63 -5.58
N VAL A 146 11.58 -6.70 -5.32
CA VAL A 146 10.83 -5.95 -6.33
C VAL A 146 11.03 -4.45 -6.12
N ALA A 147 11.15 -3.69 -7.20
CA ALA A 147 11.12 -2.24 -7.14
C ALA A 147 9.66 -1.79 -6.98
N LEU A 148 9.37 -0.98 -5.97
CA LEU A 148 8.05 -0.36 -5.79
C LEU A 148 8.12 1.13 -6.04
N GLU A 149 6.99 1.67 -6.47
CA GLU A 149 6.76 3.11 -6.57
C GLU A 149 5.80 3.57 -5.46
N GLY A 150 6.26 4.54 -4.68
CA GLY A 150 5.44 5.35 -3.79
C GLY A 150 5.18 6.73 -4.38
N HIS A 151 4.14 7.43 -3.90
CA HIS A 151 3.87 8.80 -4.34
C HIS A 151 4.96 9.79 -3.88
N GLY A 152 5.76 9.45 -2.85
CA GLY A 152 6.87 10.24 -2.32
C GLY A 152 6.46 11.62 -1.77
N ARG A 153 5.20 11.72 -1.34
CA ARG A 153 4.57 12.89 -0.73
C ARG A 153 4.28 12.58 0.75
N GLU A 154 5.32 12.16 1.44
CA GLU A 154 5.27 11.76 2.85
C GLU A 154 5.15 12.99 3.75
N ASP A 155 4.41 12.84 4.86
CA ASP A 155 4.28 13.88 5.88
C ASP A 155 5.51 13.88 6.81
N LEU A 156 6.64 14.37 6.29
CA LEU A 156 7.92 14.38 7.00
C LEU A 156 8.18 15.64 7.82
N PHE A 157 7.57 16.77 7.45
CA PHE A 157 7.91 18.06 8.03
C PHE A 157 6.65 18.88 8.32
N ASP A 158 6.53 19.34 9.56
CA ASP A 158 5.47 20.26 9.99
C ASP A 158 5.29 21.44 9.02
N GLY A 159 4.03 21.73 8.69
CA GLY A 159 3.66 22.83 7.80
C GLY A 159 4.05 22.63 6.34
N THR A 160 4.31 21.38 5.92
CA THR A 160 4.47 21.01 4.51
C THR A 160 3.14 20.52 3.97
N ASP A 161 2.70 21.11 2.86
CA ASP A 161 1.52 20.66 2.13
C ASP A 161 1.93 20.38 0.69
N LEU A 162 1.87 19.10 0.30
CA LEU A 162 2.17 18.63 -1.06
C LEU A 162 0.91 18.23 -1.83
N SER A 163 -0.29 18.45 -1.27
CA SER A 163 -1.55 17.95 -1.84
C SER A 163 -1.84 18.47 -3.24
N ARG A 164 -1.42 19.71 -3.55
CA ARG A 164 -1.62 20.37 -4.86
C ARG A 164 -0.32 20.78 -5.55
N THR A 165 0.83 20.28 -5.10
CA THR A 165 2.11 20.67 -5.68
C THR A 165 2.43 19.85 -6.93
N VAL A 166 2.56 20.51 -8.08
CA VAL A 166 3.01 19.88 -9.33
C VAL A 166 4.53 19.67 -9.30
N GLY A 167 4.97 18.46 -9.66
CA GLY A 167 6.38 18.05 -9.71
C GLY A 167 6.51 16.52 -9.81
N TRP A 168 7.71 16.02 -10.01
CA TRP A 168 7.96 14.57 -9.93
C TRP A 168 8.33 14.19 -8.50
N PHE A 169 7.38 13.62 -7.76
CA PHE A 169 7.59 13.22 -6.36
C PHE A 169 7.81 11.72 -6.17
N THR A 170 7.62 10.90 -7.21
CA THR A 170 7.68 9.43 -7.13
C THR A 170 8.93 8.96 -6.39
N ALA A 171 8.72 8.22 -5.30
CA ALA A 171 9.78 7.51 -4.61
C ALA A 171 9.88 6.10 -5.19
N MET A 172 11.07 5.68 -5.62
CA MET A 172 11.35 4.31 -6.06
C MET A 172 12.27 3.65 -5.05
N TYR A 173 11.93 2.44 -4.63
CA TYR A 173 12.68 1.74 -3.59
C TYR A 173 12.55 0.22 -3.74
N PRO A 174 13.58 -0.55 -3.34
CA PRO A 174 13.49 -2.00 -3.32
C PRO A 174 12.69 -2.50 -2.11
N VAL A 175 11.93 -3.57 -2.29
CA VAL A 175 11.33 -4.33 -1.18
C VAL A 175 11.61 -5.81 -1.37
N THR A 176 12.24 -6.43 -0.36
CA THR A 176 12.41 -7.88 -0.29
C THR A 176 11.15 -8.50 0.29
N LEU A 177 10.52 -9.39 -0.47
CA LEU A 177 9.35 -10.16 -0.07
C LEU A 177 9.81 -11.54 0.38
N ASP A 178 9.46 -11.91 1.61
CA ASP A 178 9.62 -13.25 2.14
C ASP A 178 8.42 -14.09 1.70
N VAL A 179 8.68 -14.98 0.75
CA VAL A 179 7.67 -15.80 0.08
C VAL A 179 8.10 -17.27 0.03
N PRO A 180 8.22 -17.95 1.20
CA PRO A 180 8.61 -19.36 1.22
C PRO A 180 7.67 -20.19 0.35
N ARG A 181 8.22 -20.94 -0.60
CA ARG A 181 7.42 -21.65 -1.61
C ARG A 181 6.52 -22.74 -1.01
N SER A 182 6.84 -23.20 0.21
CA SER A 182 6.06 -24.20 0.97
C SER A 182 4.95 -23.59 1.83
N ALA A 183 4.91 -22.27 2.00
CA ALA A 183 3.95 -21.62 2.88
C ALA A 183 2.53 -21.57 2.29
N ASP A 184 1.53 -21.72 3.16
CA ASP A 184 0.13 -21.53 2.80
C ASP A 184 -0.18 -20.05 2.50
N THR A 185 -1.35 -19.81 1.91
CA THR A 185 -1.78 -18.47 1.48
C THR A 185 -1.90 -17.49 2.64
N GLY A 186 -2.41 -17.92 3.80
CA GLY A 186 -2.59 -17.07 4.96
C GLY A 186 -1.25 -16.64 5.55
N THR A 187 -0.31 -17.57 5.65
CA THR A 187 1.07 -17.27 6.09
C THR A 187 1.76 -16.30 5.14
N LEU A 188 1.64 -16.49 3.81
CA LEU A 188 2.25 -15.56 2.86
C LEU A 188 1.64 -14.16 2.89
N LEU A 189 0.31 -14.04 2.97
CA LEU A 189 -0.35 -12.73 3.08
C LEU A 189 0.15 -11.95 4.30
N LYS A 190 0.27 -12.63 5.45
CA LYS A 190 0.80 -12.04 6.68
C LYS A 190 2.27 -11.62 6.52
N SER A 191 3.11 -12.50 5.96
CA SER A 191 4.52 -12.21 5.72
C SER A 191 4.71 -11.01 4.79
N VAL A 192 4.07 -11.01 3.62
CA VAL A 192 4.19 -9.92 2.64
C VAL A 192 3.65 -8.60 3.19
N LYS A 193 2.53 -8.64 3.93
CA LYS A 193 2.01 -7.46 4.63
C LYS A 193 3.05 -6.89 5.60
N GLU A 194 3.67 -7.70 6.45
CA GLU A 194 4.69 -7.23 7.38
C GLU A 194 5.92 -6.68 6.65
N ASN A 195 6.38 -7.33 5.57
CA ASN A 195 7.49 -6.82 4.76
C ASN A 195 7.21 -5.43 4.19
N LEU A 196 5.97 -5.19 3.74
CA LEU A 196 5.54 -3.88 3.24
C LEU A 196 5.36 -2.84 4.33
N ARG A 197 4.90 -3.24 5.53
CA ARG A 197 4.80 -2.33 6.69
C ARG A 197 6.14 -2.00 7.32
N ALA A 198 7.15 -2.86 7.14
CA ALA A 198 8.51 -2.62 7.60
C ALA A 198 9.26 -1.57 6.77
N VAL A 199 8.74 -1.20 5.58
CA VAL A 199 9.33 -0.15 4.74
C VAL A 199 9.22 1.20 5.46
N PRO A 200 10.35 1.86 5.80
CA PRO A 200 10.31 3.15 6.48
C PRO A 200 9.87 4.26 5.53
N HIS A 201 9.03 5.18 6.03
CA HIS A 201 8.58 6.42 5.36
C HIS A 201 8.23 6.25 3.86
N GLY A 202 7.44 5.22 3.53
CA GLY A 202 7.01 4.97 2.15
C GLY A 202 8.16 4.77 1.16
N GLY A 203 9.34 4.39 1.65
CA GLY A 203 10.56 4.18 0.87
C GLY A 203 11.27 5.43 0.38
N LEU A 204 10.79 6.63 0.75
CA LEU A 204 11.40 7.90 0.36
C LEU A 204 12.87 8.01 0.78
N GLY A 205 13.22 7.42 1.93
CA GLY A 205 14.57 7.44 2.48
C GLY A 205 15.61 6.70 1.63
N HIS A 206 15.24 5.67 0.85
CA HIS A 206 16.19 4.95 -0.02
C HIS A 206 16.83 5.88 -1.06
N GLY A 207 15.99 6.57 -1.84
CA GLY A 207 16.46 7.55 -2.83
C GLY A 207 17.15 8.74 -2.19
N ALA A 208 16.66 9.20 -1.04
CA ALA A 208 17.27 10.30 -0.31
C ALA A 208 18.70 9.96 0.14
N LEU A 209 18.89 8.81 0.80
CA LEU A 209 20.20 8.32 1.25
C LEU A 209 21.16 8.06 0.07
N ARG A 210 20.64 7.51 -1.03
CA ARG A 210 21.44 7.19 -2.22
C ARG A 210 21.91 8.43 -2.99
N TYR A 211 21.06 9.45 -3.13
CA TYR A 211 21.30 10.56 -4.06
C TYR A 211 21.56 11.93 -3.41
N LEU A 212 21.11 12.15 -2.16
CA LEU A 212 21.16 13.47 -1.52
C LEU A 212 22.16 13.57 -0.36
N ARG A 213 22.77 12.45 0.06
CA ARG A 213 23.78 12.48 1.13
C ARG A 213 25.06 13.20 0.67
N PRO A 214 25.63 14.13 1.47
CA PRO A 214 26.85 14.87 1.12
C PRO A 214 28.08 13.97 0.92
N ASP A 215 28.21 12.89 1.71
CA ASP A 215 29.35 11.97 1.70
C ASP A 215 29.23 10.88 0.60
N GLY A 216 28.56 11.19 -0.51
CA GLY A 216 28.02 10.28 -1.53
C GLY A 216 29.01 9.42 -2.34
N GLY A 217 30.20 9.08 -1.80
CA GLY A 217 31.14 8.15 -2.42
C GLY A 217 30.86 6.68 -2.07
N ASP A 218 30.80 6.36 -0.78
CA ASP A 218 30.78 4.96 -0.33
C ASP A 218 29.36 4.43 -0.11
N THR A 219 28.48 5.17 0.58
CA THR A 219 27.13 4.65 0.92
C THR A 219 26.21 4.49 -0.28
N ALA A 220 26.32 5.32 -1.32
CA ALA A 220 25.53 5.15 -2.55
C ALA A 220 25.94 3.90 -3.34
N ALA A 221 27.21 3.49 -3.23
CA ALA A 221 27.72 2.25 -3.81
C ALA A 221 27.38 1.02 -2.93
N GLU A 222 27.24 1.22 -1.62
CA GLU A 222 26.84 0.16 -0.67
C GLU A 222 25.33 -0.14 -0.70
N LEU A 223 24.49 0.87 -0.97
CA LEU A 223 23.05 0.67 -1.06
C LEU A 223 22.69 -0.09 -2.35
N PRO A 224 21.77 -1.06 -2.29
CA PRO A 224 21.34 -1.81 -3.46
C PRO A 224 20.68 -0.88 -4.48
N GLY A 225 20.88 -1.21 -5.76
CA GLY A 225 20.21 -0.55 -6.87
C GLY A 225 18.71 -0.84 -6.88
N LEU A 226 18.01 -0.30 -7.87
CA LEU A 226 16.63 -0.72 -8.10
C LEU A 226 16.61 -2.15 -8.69
N PRO A 227 15.71 -3.03 -8.20
CA PRO A 227 15.59 -4.41 -8.67
C PRO A 227 15.26 -4.53 -10.17
N GLN A 228 15.55 -5.71 -10.72
CA GLN A 228 15.29 -6.03 -12.13
C GLN A 228 13.80 -6.08 -12.52
N ILE A 229 12.90 -6.19 -11.54
CA ILE A 229 11.46 -6.11 -11.75
C ILE A 229 10.85 -4.96 -10.95
N SER A 230 10.04 -4.13 -11.61
CA SER A 230 9.22 -3.11 -10.98
C SER A 230 7.76 -3.53 -10.90
N PHE A 231 7.09 -3.06 -9.85
CA PHE A 231 5.66 -3.20 -9.68
C PHE A 231 5.06 -1.86 -9.26
N ASN A 232 4.03 -1.43 -10.00
CA ASN A 232 3.26 -0.22 -9.67
C ASN A 232 1.76 -0.49 -9.83
N TYR A 233 0.95 0.00 -8.89
CA TYR A 233 -0.50 -0.11 -8.93
C TYR A 233 -1.14 1.28 -8.96
N LEU A 234 -1.73 1.64 -10.10
CA LEU A 234 -2.33 2.96 -10.35
C LEU A 234 -3.73 3.13 -9.75
N GLY A 235 -4.27 2.12 -9.09
CA GLY A 235 -5.62 2.16 -8.56
C GLY A 235 -6.70 2.11 -9.64
N ARG A 236 -7.89 2.63 -9.29
CA ARG A 236 -9.02 2.76 -10.21
C ARG A 236 -8.85 4.00 -11.07
N GLN A 237 -8.91 3.82 -12.39
CA GLN A 237 -8.82 4.90 -13.38
C GLN A 237 -10.22 5.33 -13.84
N ASP A 238 -11.17 5.47 -12.91
CA ASP A 238 -12.53 5.91 -13.22
C ASP A 238 -12.55 7.44 -13.36
N TRP A 239 -12.54 7.94 -14.59
CA TRP A 239 -12.58 9.37 -14.88
C TRP A 239 -14.01 9.90 -14.74
N HIS A 240 -14.26 10.69 -13.69
CA HIS A 240 -15.53 11.40 -13.53
C HIS A 240 -15.39 12.83 -14.05
N THR A 241 -15.98 13.11 -15.22
CA THR A 241 -16.05 14.47 -15.76
C THR A 241 -17.37 15.13 -15.37
N ALA A 242 -17.29 16.37 -14.86
CA ALA A 242 -18.48 17.13 -14.54
C ALA A 242 -19.12 17.71 -15.82
N PRO A 243 -20.47 17.68 -15.96
CA PRO A 243 -21.15 18.24 -17.12
C PRO A 243 -20.76 19.71 -17.36
N GLY A 244 -20.47 20.07 -18.62
CA GLY A 244 -20.14 21.45 -19.01
C GLY A 244 -18.69 21.89 -18.76
N GLY A 245 -17.81 20.99 -18.30
CA GLY A 245 -16.36 21.21 -18.24
C GLY A 245 -15.66 21.17 -19.61
N LEU A 246 -14.38 21.54 -19.63
CA LEU A 246 -13.51 21.46 -20.81
C LEU A 246 -13.26 20.01 -21.24
N LEU A 247 -13.04 19.15 -20.25
CA LEU A 247 -12.65 17.76 -20.42
C LEU A 247 -13.90 16.88 -20.27
N HIS A 248 -14.20 16.10 -21.30
CA HIS A 248 -15.42 15.28 -21.35
C HIS A 248 -15.16 13.80 -21.09
N ALA A 249 -14.08 13.27 -21.65
CA ALA A 249 -13.64 11.90 -21.43
C ALA A 249 -12.15 11.81 -21.82
N PRO A 250 -11.37 10.92 -21.21
CA PRO A 250 -10.06 10.57 -21.74
C PRO A 250 -10.22 10.01 -23.16
N CYS A 251 -9.37 10.46 -24.09
CA CYS A 251 -9.26 9.81 -25.40
C CYS A 251 -8.47 8.51 -25.28
N ASP A 252 -7.38 8.56 -24.52
CA ASP A 252 -6.53 7.44 -24.10
C ASP A 252 -6.11 7.67 -22.63
N GLY A 253 -5.48 6.67 -22.02
CA GLY A 253 -4.90 6.79 -20.68
C GLY A 253 -3.64 7.68 -20.65
N LEU A 254 -3.12 7.94 -19.44
CA LEU A 254 -1.81 8.58 -19.29
C LEU A 254 -0.74 7.64 -19.85
N THR A 255 -0.14 8.02 -20.98
CA THR A 255 0.96 7.27 -21.61
C THR A 255 2.29 7.97 -21.40
N GLY A 256 3.32 7.20 -21.04
CA GLY A 256 4.70 7.65 -21.12
C GLY A 256 5.27 7.47 -22.52
N GLY A 257 6.32 8.22 -22.83
CA GLY A 257 7.15 8.01 -24.01
C GLY A 257 8.62 8.03 -23.60
N MET A 258 9.38 7.04 -24.05
CA MET A 258 10.82 6.96 -23.84
C MET A 258 11.53 7.03 -25.19
N ASP A 259 12.72 7.62 -25.22
CA ASP A 259 13.57 7.54 -26.42
C ASP A 259 13.79 6.07 -26.79
N PRO A 260 13.57 5.65 -28.06
CA PRO A 260 13.71 4.24 -28.45
C PRO A 260 15.10 3.63 -28.18
N GLY A 261 16.15 4.46 -28.18
CA GLY A 261 17.52 4.05 -27.88
C GLY A 261 17.85 4.03 -26.39
N ALA A 262 16.98 4.55 -25.51
CA ALA A 262 17.20 4.52 -24.08
C ALA A 262 17.08 3.09 -23.54
N ARG A 263 17.95 2.77 -22.58
CA ARG A 263 17.89 1.52 -21.84
C ARG A 263 16.65 1.51 -20.95
N ARG A 264 15.96 0.36 -20.88
CA ARG A 264 14.82 0.19 -19.99
C ARG A 264 15.29 0.21 -18.53
N PRO A 265 14.55 0.83 -17.58
CA PRO A 265 14.96 0.91 -16.18
C PRO A 265 14.95 -0.44 -15.46
N HIS A 266 14.03 -1.32 -15.87
CA HIS A 266 13.82 -2.65 -15.30
C HIS A 266 13.72 -3.68 -16.44
N LEU A 267 14.19 -4.91 -16.20
CA LEU A 267 14.04 -6.02 -17.16
C LEU A 267 12.56 -6.31 -17.40
N ILE A 268 11.76 -6.32 -16.34
CA ILE A 268 10.31 -6.50 -16.38
C ILE A 268 9.65 -5.36 -15.59
N ASP A 269 8.67 -4.68 -16.20
CA ASP A 269 7.83 -3.70 -15.52
C ASP A 269 6.40 -4.21 -15.46
N VAL A 270 5.81 -4.23 -14.26
CA VAL A 270 4.45 -4.73 -14.01
C VAL A 270 3.56 -3.59 -13.52
N LEU A 271 2.65 -3.16 -14.38
CA LEU A 271 1.71 -2.09 -14.09
C LEU A 271 0.31 -2.64 -13.88
N GLY A 272 -0.19 -2.53 -12.66
CA GLY A 272 -1.56 -2.86 -12.27
C GLY A 272 -2.49 -1.64 -12.36
N ARG A 273 -3.70 -1.81 -12.91
CA ARG A 273 -4.76 -0.80 -12.88
C ARG A 273 -6.13 -1.45 -12.89
N VAL A 274 -7.16 -0.72 -12.45
CA VAL A 274 -8.55 -1.15 -12.64
C VAL A 274 -9.20 -0.31 -13.74
N THR A 275 -9.62 -1.00 -14.81
CA THR A 275 -10.32 -0.44 -15.98
C THR A 275 -11.64 -1.20 -16.15
N ASP A 276 -12.77 -0.50 -16.30
CA ASP A 276 -14.09 -1.13 -16.50
C ASP A 276 -14.39 -2.27 -15.49
N LYS A 277 -14.06 -2.01 -14.22
CA LYS A 277 -14.17 -2.94 -13.06
C LYS A 277 -13.28 -4.18 -13.11
N ARG A 278 -12.37 -4.29 -14.08
CA ARG A 278 -11.44 -5.40 -14.20
C ARG A 278 -10.04 -4.95 -13.80
N LEU A 279 -9.38 -5.74 -12.97
CA LEU A 279 -7.98 -5.54 -12.64
C LEU A 279 -7.11 -6.08 -13.79
N GLU A 280 -6.30 -5.21 -14.38
CA GLU A 280 -5.43 -5.50 -15.50
C GLU A 280 -3.96 -5.33 -15.07
N PHE A 281 -3.12 -6.28 -15.47
CA PHE A 281 -1.67 -6.20 -15.30
C PHE A 281 -1.00 -6.17 -16.66
N THR A 282 -0.39 -5.04 -17.01
CA THR A 282 0.47 -4.91 -18.18
C THR A 282 1.90 -5.24 -17.76
N TRP A 283 2.49 -6.25 -18.38
CA TRP A 283 3.87 -6.66 -18.20
C TRP A 283 4.67 -6.21 -19.41
N SER A 284 5.56 -5.25 -19.22
CA SER A 284 6.46 -4.75 -20.26
C SER A 284 7.84 -5.38 -20.11
N TYR A 285 8.41 -5.84 -21.22
CA TYR A 285 9.71 -6.54 -21.29
C TYR A 285 10.39 -6.30 -22.64
N SER A 286 11.69 -6.56 -22.74
CA SER A 286 12.36 -6.58 -24.06
C SER A 286 12.20 -7.94 -24.73
N ARG A 287 11.71 -7.94 -25.99
CA ARG A 287 11.63 -9.16 -26.82
C ARG A 287 13.00 -9.79 -27.16
N GLU A 288 14.07 -9.05 -26.93
CA GLU A 288 15.46 -9.52 -27.11
C GLU A 288 16.04 -10.14 -25.83
N ILE A 289 15.32 -10.11 -24.71
CA ILE A 289 15.74 -10.69 -23.41
C ILE A 289 14.80 -11.84 -23.00
N HIS A 290 13.50 -11.70 -23.23
CA HIS A 290 12.49 -12.70 -22.87
C HIS A 290 11.61 -13.07 -24.05
N HIS A 291 11.26 -14.35 -24.13
CA HIS A 291 10.21 -14.80 -25.03
C HIS A 291 8.84 -14.35 -24.50
N ARG A 292 7.93 -14.02 -25.43
CA ARG A 292 6.55 -13.64 -25.09
C ARG A 292 5.85 -14.70 -24.26
N GLU A 293 6.10 -15.97 -24.54
CA GLU A 293 5.53 -17.12 -23.84
C GLU A 293 5.95 -17.16 -22.37
N THR A 294 7.20 -16.81 -22.07
CA THR A 294 7.71 -16.77 -20.68
C THR A 294 6.95 -15.72 -19.88
N VAL A 295 6.87 -14.50 -20.39
CA VAL A 295 6.21 -13.39 -19.68
C VAL A 295 4.70 -13.60 -19.61
N ALA A 296 4.08 -14.10 -20.68
CA ALA A 296 2.65 -14.43 -20.69
C ALA A 296 2.30 -15.51 -19.65
N ARG A 297 3.17 -16.52 -19.48
CA ARG A 297 3.01 -17.53 -18.42
C ARG A 297 3.06 -16.90 -17.03
N LEU A 298 4.05 -16.05 -16.74
CA LEU A 298 4.17 -15.37 -15.44
C LEU A 298 2.95 -14.48 -15.14
N ALA A 299 2.49 -13.74 -16.14
CA ALA A 299 1.32 -12.89 -16.02
C ALA A 299 0.04 -13.71 -15.76
N ALA A 300 -0.16 -14.83 -16.47
CA ALA A 300 -1.28 -15.74 -16.25
C ALA A 300 -1.23 -16.40 -14.87
N GLU A 301 -0.05 -16.88 -14.45
CA GLU A 301 0.15 -17.46 -13.11
C GLU A 301 -0.15 -16.45 -12.01
N THR A 302 0.18 -15.17 -12.21
CA THR A 302 -0.13 -14.12 -11.22
C THR A 302 -1.64 -13.95 -11.08
N VAL A 303 -2.39 -13.94 -12.19
CA VAL A 303 -3.86 -13.89 -12.13
C VAL A 303 -4.42 -15.13 -11.44
N ASP A 304 -3.88 -16.33 -11.71
CA ASP A 304 -4.35 -17.56 -11.05
C ASP A 304 -4.05 -17.57 -9.54
N GLU A 305 -2.91 -17.02 -9.12
CA GLU A 305 -2.61 -16.82 -7.69
C GLU A 305 -3.56 -15.81 -7.04
N LEU A 306 -3.93 -14.72 -7.71
CA LEU A 306 -4.93 -13.77 -7.20
C LEU A 306 -6.29 -14.46 -7.00
N ARG A 307 -6.72 -15.30 -7.96
CA ARG A 307 -7.94 -16.13 -7.81
C ARG A 307 -7.82 -17.10 -6.65
N ALA A 308 -6.65 -17.70 -6.44
CA ALA A 308 -6.41 -18.59 -5.32
C ALA A 308 -6.52 -17.86 -3.97
N ILE A 309 -5.99 -16.64 -3.87
CA ILE A 309 -6.12 -15.78 -2.69
C ILE A 309 -7.60 -15.44 -2.43
N VAL A 310 -8.35 -15.01 -3.46
CA VAL A 310 -9.79 -14.72 -3.34
C VAL A 310 -10.56 -15.94 -2.83
N ARG A 311 -10.28 -17.13 -3.37
CA ARG A 311 -10.90 -18.39 -2.89
C ARG A 311 -10.53 -18.69 -1.44
N HIS A 312 -9.26 -18.54 -1.07
CA HIS A 312 -8.76 -18.75 0.29
C HIS A 312 -9.48 -17.85 1.29
N CYS A 313 -9.54 -16.54 1.04
CA CYS A 313 -10.18 -15.57 1.93
C CYS A 313 -11.68 -15.80 2.13
N ALA A 314 -12.34 -16.51 1.21
CA ALA A 314 -13.73 -16.88 1.35
C ALA A 314 -13.98 -18.18 2.14
N THR A 315 -12.93 -18.92 2.51
CA THR A 315 -13.09 -20.14 3.30
C THR A 315 -13.41 -19.83 4.77
N PRO A 316 -14.23 -20.65 5.44
CA PRO A 316 -14.42 -20.53 6.89
C PRO A 316 -13.10 -20.72 7.63
N GLY A 317 -12.79 -19.80 8.55
CA GLY A 317 -11.52 -19.80 9.29
C GLY A 317 -10.38 -19.07 8.59
N ALA A 318 -10.56 -18.62 7.35
CA ALA A 318 -9.62 -17.67 6.75
C ALA A 318 -9.71 -16.30 7.42
N GLY A 319 -8.54 -15.69 7.53
CA GLY A 319 -8.31 -14.44 8.23
C GLY A 319 -7.08 -14.53 9.12
N GLY A 320 -6.74 -13.42 9.72
CA GLY A 320 -5.61 -13.31 10.63
C GLY A 320 -5.22 -11.86 10.84
N ARG A 321 -4.38 -11.63 11.82
CA ARG A 321 -3.77 -10.33 12.10
C ARG A 321 -2.26 -10.48 12.09
N THR A 322 -1.59 -9.35 11.98
CA THR A 322 -0.13 -9.29 12.02
C THR A 322 0.31 -8.30 13.11
N PRO A 323 1.58 -8.35 13.56
CA PRO A 323 2.09 -7.41 14.56
C PRO A 323 1.83 -5.94 14.23
N SER A 324 1.92 -5.54 12.95
CA SER A 324 1.63 -4.18 12.52
C SER A 324 0.17 -3.74 12.73
N ASP A 325 -0.77 -4.66 12.95
CA ASP A 325 -2.16 -4.32 13.33
C ASP A 325 -2.27 -3.84 14.78
N PHE A 326 -1.28 -4.16 15.63
CA PHE A 326 -1.25 -3.85 17.06
C PHE A 326 0.09 -3.21 17.46
N PRO A 327 0.44 -2.04 16.89
CA PRO A 327 1.79 -1.48 17.01
C PRO A 327 2.22 -1.16 18.44
N LEU A 328 1.26 -0.94 19.34
CA LEU A 328 1.54 -0.66 20.76
C LEU A 328 1.78 -1.92 21.60
N ALA A 329 1.32 -3.09 21.15
CA ALA A 329 1.38 -4.34 21.92
C ALA A 329 2.71 -5.08 21.80
N ARG A 330 3.57 -4.71 20.83
CA ARG A 330 4.92 -5.28 20.61
C ARG A 330 4.95 -6.81 20.55
N LEU A 331 3.92 -7.39 19.94
CA LEU A 331 3.75 -8.83 19.82
C LEU A 331 4.54 -9.39 18.64
N ASP A 332 5.03 -10.63 18.77
CA ASP A 332 5.44 -11.42 17.61
C ASP A 332 4.22 -12.07 16.91
N GLN A 333 4.43 -12.60 15.70
CA GLN A 333 3.33 -13.19 14.92
C GLN A 333 2.68 -14.38 15.65
N ALA A 334 3.45 -15.17 16.42
CA ALA A 334 2.92 -16.32 17.15
C ALA A 334 1.99 -15.88 18.29
N ALA A 335 2.32 -14.79 18.99
CA ALA A 335 1.48 -14.20 20.01
C ALA A 335 0.23 -13.57 19.40
N VAL A 336 0.35 -12.87 18.27
CA VAL A 336 -0.81 -12.35 17.54
C VAL A 336 -1.77 -13.48 17.13
N ASP A 337 -1.25 -14.57 16.59
CA ASP A 337 -2.08 -15.71 16.18
C ASP A 337 -2.80 -16.36 17.37
N ARG A 338 -2.15 -16.45 18.54
CA ARG A 338 -2.79 -16.95 19.78
C ARG A 338 -3.90 -16.03 20.28
N LEU A 339 -3.68 -14.71 20.25
CA LEU A 339 -4.60 -13.74 20.85
C LEU A 339 -5.75 -13.37 19.91
N ALA A 340 -5.43 -13.05 18.66
CA ALA A 340 -6.40 -12.55 17.69
C ALA A 340 -7.02 -13.68 16.84
N GLY A 341 -6.39 -14.86 16.75
CA GLY A 341 -6.87 -15.97 15.92
C GLY A 341 -7.12 -15.53 14.47
N THR A 342 -8.37 -15.65 14.01
CA THR A 342 -8.79 -15.21 12.67
C THR A 342 -8.96 -13.69 12.54
N GLY A 343 -8.82 -12.93 13.64
CA GLY A 343 -8.94 -11.48 13.69
C GLY A 343 -10.37 -10.95 13.70
N ARG A 344 -11.39 -11.82 13.78
CA ARG A 344 -12.81 -11.42 13.74
C ARG A 344 -13.34 -10.94 15.09
N ASP A 345 -12.90 -11.57 16.18
CA ASP A 345 -13.43 -11.32 17.52
C ASP A 345 -12.63 -10.27 18.29
N VAL A 346 -11.37 -10.05 17.91
CA VAL A 346 -10.47 -9.07 18.53
C VAL A 346 -10.45 -7.79 17.71
N THR A 347 -10.85 -6.69 18.36
CA THR A 347 -10.87 -5.37 17.73
C THR A 347 -9.50 -4.70 17.75
N ASP A 348 -8.86 -4.68 18.91
CA ASP A 348 -7.53 -4.10 19.11
C ASP A 348 -6.86 -4.77 20.31
N VAL A 349 -5.56 -4.56 20.48
CA VAL A 349 -4.77 -5.06 21.60
C VAL A 349 -3.87 -3.94 22.10
N TYR A 350 -4.00 -3.60 23.38
CA TYR A 350 -3.23 -2.51 23.98
C TYR A 350 -2.47 -2.96 25.23
N PRO A 351 -1.29 -2.38 25.50
CA PRO A 351 -0.69 -2.50 26.82
C PRO A 351 -1.61 -1.87 27.88
N LEU A 352 -1.64 -2.46 29.07
CA LEU A 352 -2.33 -1.85 30.20
C LEU A 352 -1.69 -0.52 30.57
N THR A 353 -2.53 0.47 30.92
CA THR A 353 -2.03 1.66 31.59
C THR A 353 -1.44 1.31 32.96
N PRO A 354 -0.52 2.11 33.52
CA PRO A 354 0.04 1.86 34.85
C PRO A 354 -1.03 1.67 35.94
N THR A 355 -2.14 2.42 35.85
CA THR A 355 -3.27 2.28 36.78
C THR A 355 -3.99 0.94 36.62
N GLN A 356 -4.30 0.53 35.39
CA GLN A 356 -4.95 -0.76 35.13
C GLN A 356 -4.06 -1.94 35.57
N ALA A 357 -2.75 -1.86 35.32
CA ALA A 357 -1.81 -2.87 35.79
C ALA A 357 -1.82 -2.98 37.32
N GLY A 358 -1.83 -1.85 38.04
CA GLY A 358 -1.97 -1.84 39.50
C GLY A 358 -3.29 -2.45 39.99
N MET A 359 -4.40 -2.14 39.32
CA MET A 359 -5.71 -2.75 39.63
C MET A 359 -5.69 -4.27 39.48
N VAL A 360 -5.06 -4.78 38.42
CA VAL A 360 -4.94 -6.23 38.19
C VAL A 360 -4.09 -6.89 39.28
N VAL A 361 -2.97 -6.29 39.67
CA VAL A 361 -2.12 -6.81 40.75
C VAL A 361 -2.92 -6.91 42.05
N HIS A 362 -3.64 -5.86 42.45
CA HIS A 362 -4.47 -5.88 43.65
C HIS A 362 -5.60 -6.94 43.58
N ALA A 363 -6.20 -7.13 42.41
CA ALA A 363 -7.23 -8.14 42.22
C ALA A 363 -6.69 -9.58 42.32
N LEU A 364 -5.43 -9.82 41.94
CA LEU A 364 -4.77 -11.12 42.05
C LEU A 364 -4.26 -11.42 43.46
N ASP A 365 -3.75 -10.41 44.17
CA ASP A 365 -3.22 -10.55 45.54
C ASP A 365 -4.34 -10.73 46.58
N GLU A 366 -5.48 -10.07 46.42
CA GLU A 366 -6.61 -10.13 47.35
C GLU A 366 -7.92 -10.60 46.68
N PRO A 367 -7.98 -11.85 46.17
CA PRO A 367 -9.16 -12.34 45.48
C PRO A 367 -10.40 -12.31 46.38
N GLY A 368 -11.46 -11.65 45.92
CA GLY A 368 -12.76 -11.61 46.60
C GLY A 368 -13.01 -10.40 47.50
N GLN A 369 -12.04 -9.49 47.68
CA GLN A 369 -12.27 -8.25 48.44
C GLN A 369 -13.06 -7.18 47.66
N GLY A 370 -13.29 -7.37 46.36
CA GLY A 370 -14.04 -6.41 45.53
C GLY A 370 -13.36 -5.05 45.40
N LEU A 371 -12.04 -4.99 45.60
CA LEU A 371 -11.24 -3.80 45.36
C LEU A 371 -11.48 -3.30 43.93
N TYR A 372 -11.81 -2.02 43.79
CA TYR A 372 -12.20 -1.36 42.54
C TYR A 372 -13.52 -1.83 41.88
N VAL A 373 -14.35 -2.61 42.59
CA VAL A 373 -15.71 -2.94 42.13
C VAL A 373 -16.70 -1.99 42.80
N GLU A 374 -17.34 -1.14 41.99
CA GLU A 374 -18.45 -0.31 42.44
C GLU A 374 -19.78 -0.91 41.94
N GLN A 375 -20.71 -1.16 42.87
CA GLN A 375 -22.05 -1.64 42.54
C GLN A 375 -23.07 -0.53 42.80
N ILE A 376 -23.66 -0.03 41.72
CA ILE A 376 -24.75 0.95 41.78
C ILE A 376 -26.08 0.22 41.57
N THR A 377 -27.06 0.49 42.43
CA THR A 377 -28.42 -0.08 42.31
C THR A 377 -29.45 1.04 42.22
N PHE A 378 -30.44 0.89 41.34
CA PHE A 378 -31.51 1.85 41.13
C PHE A 378 -32.80 1.14 40.74
N VAL A 379 -33.95 1.77 41.04
CA VAL A 379 -35.27 1.30 40.63
C VAL A 379 -35.62 1.96 39.31
N MET A 380 -36.00 1.15 38.32
CA MET A 380 -36.30 1.62 36.97
C MET A 380 -37.78 1.39 36.68
N ASP A 381 -38.54 2.48 36.52
CA ASP A 381 -39.97 2.42 36.24
C ASP A 381 -40.24 2.08 34.76
N GLY A 382 -41.36 1.41 34.48
CA GLY A 382 -41.79 1.06 33.12
C GLY A 382 -41.17 -0.19 32.49
N VAL A 383 -40.14 -0.80 33.08
CA VAL A 383 -39.53 -2.05 32.58
C VAL A 383 -40.13 -3.26 33.29
N ARG A 384 -41.06 -3.94 32.63
CA ARG A 384 -41.83 -5.06 33.21
C ARG A 384 -41.26 -6.45 32.90
N ASP A 385 -40.30 -6.54 31.99
CA ASP A 385 -39.65 -7.78 31.59
C ASP A 385 -38.13 -7.65 31.67
N ALA A 386 -37.53 -8.44 32.56
CA ALA A 386 -36.08 -8.47 32.77
C ALA A 386 -35.32 -8.99 31.54
N ARG A 387 -35.93 -9.85 30.71
CA ARG A 387 -35.27 -10.38 29.50
C ARG A 387 -35.09 -9.29 28.44
N THR A 388 -36.10 -8.45 28.27
CA THR A 388 -36.01 -7.28 27.39
C THR A 388 -34.88 -6.33 27.84
N LEU A 389 -34.74 -6.10 29.15
CA LEU A 389 -33.64 -5.31 29.68
C LEU A 389 -32.27 -5.96 29.43
N ALA A 390 -32.15 -7.27 29.67
CA ALA A 390 -30.91 -8.00 29.42
C ALA A 390 -30.50 -7.95 27.94
N ALA A 391 -31.46 -8.09 27.01
CA ALA A 391 -31.21 -7.97 25.58
C ALA A 391 -30.76 -6.56 25.18
N ALA A 392 -31.39 -5.52 25.75
CA ALA A 392 -30.99 -4.14 25.52
C ALA A 392 -29.58 -3.86 26.08
N TRP A 393 -29.26 -4.39 27.26
CA TRP A 393 -27.92 -4.29 27.85
C TRP A 393 -26.87 -5.00 27.02
N GLN A 394 -27.15 -6.21 26.52
CA GLN A 394 -26.24 -6.93 25.63
C GLN A 394 -25.90 -6.11 24.38
N HIS A 395 -26.88 -5.42 23.79
CA HIS A 395 -26.65 -4.53 22.65
C HIS A 395 -25.72 -3.35 22.96
N VAL A 396 -25.75 -2.84 24.20
CA VAL A 396 -24.79 -1.83 24.68
C VAL A 396 -23.41 -2.45 24.82
N VAL A 397 -23.29 -3.63 25.42
CA VAL A 397 -22.01 -4.36 25.58
C VAL A 397 -21.38 -4.64 24.22
N ASP A 398 -22.13 -5.19 23.26
CA ASP A 398 -21.64 -5.55 21.92
C ASP A 398 -21.09 -4.33 21.17
N ARG A 399 -21.69 -3.15 21.37
CA ARG A 399 -21.31 -1.90 20.72
C ARG A 399 -20.26 -1.10 21.48
N THR A 400 -19.91 -1.48 22.71
CA THR A 400 -19.05 -0.70 23.60
C THR A 400 -17.77 -1.49 23.91
N PRO A 401 -16.65 -1.25 23.19
CA PRO A 401 -15.43 -2.06 23.29
C PRO A 401 -14.93 -2.30 24.72
N VAL A 402 -14.93 -1.26 25.57
CA VAL A 402 -14.45 -1.38 26.96
C VAL A 402 -15.25 -2.37 27.81
N LEU A 403 -16.53 -2.61 27.49
CA LEU A 403 -17.39 -3.55 28.24
C LEU A 403 -17.15 -5.02 27.84
N ARG A 404 -16.42 -5.26 26.75
CA ARG A 404 -16.07 -6.58 26.24
C ARG A 404 -14.55 -6.83 26.23
N THR A 405 -13.80 -5.96 26.92
CA THR A 405 -12.35 -6.07 27.10
C THR A 405 -12.01 -7.24 28.03
N ALA A 406 -10.95 -7.98 27.69
CA ALA A 406 -10.41 -9.06 28.51
C ALA A 406 -8.92 -8.80 28.75
N VAL A 407 -8.43 -9.11 29.95
CA VAL A 407 -7.03 -8.90 30.30
C VAL A 407 -6.23 -10.18 30.07
N VAL A 408 -5.07 -10.06 29.43
CA VAL A 408 -4.14 -11.16 29.17
C VAL A 408 -2.81 -10.90 29.88
N LEU A 409 -2.38 -11.86 30.71
CA LEU A 409 -1.22 -11.73 31.58
C LEU A 409 -0.09 -12.72 31.30
N SER A 410 -0.38 -13.77 30.53
CA SER A 410 0.55 -14.87 30.28
C SER A 410 0.90 -14.96 28.80
N ASP A 411 2.13 -15.41 28.51
CA ASP A 411 2.65 -15.57 27.15
C ASP A 411 2.60 -14.28 26.30
N VAL A 412 2.75 -13.14 26.97
CA VAL A 412 2.81 -11.79 26.42
C VAL A 412 3.98 -11.01 27.05
N PRO A 413 4.61 -10.06 26.33
CA PRO A 413 5.77 -9.32 26.84
C PRO A 413 5.44 -8.41 28.03
N GLU A 414 4.20 -7.91 28.06
CA GLU A 414 3.63 -7.11 29.14
C GLU A 414 2.12 -7.36 29.22
N PRO A 415 1.43 -7.07 30.34
CA PRO A 415 -0.02 -7.20 30.45
C PRO A 415 -0.78 -6.43 29.37
N LEU A 416 -1.71 -7.11 28.69
CA LEU A 416 -2.51 -6.56 27.59
C LEU A 416 -4.01 -6.57 27.89
N GLN A 417 -4.77 -5.76 27.16
CA GLN A 417 -6.24 -5.71 27.14
C GLN A 417 -6.82 -5.69 25.74
#